data_AF-A0A5E4KLK4-F1
#
_entry.id   AF-A0A5E4KLK4-F1
#
_cell.length_a   1.000
_cell.length_b   1.000
_cell.length_c   1.000
_cell.angle_alpha   90.00
_cell.angle_beta   90.00
_cell.angle_gamma   90.00
#
_symmetry.space_group_name_H-M   'P 1'
#
loop_
_entity.id
_entity.type
_entity.pdbx_description
1 polymer ?
#
loop_
_entity_poly.entity_id
_entity_poly.type
_entity_poly.pdbx_seq_one_letter_code
_entity_poly.pdbx_strand_id
1 'polypeptide(L)'
;MKLLKDESGLSVVVGTLLLILIVVASVSALSVMVSEAQKKDMEQRSLRAAVESENLKIISLALNDSDGDGYWNTMILNVVNLNTDESRIVGININDRNAANYTDGVKEYNFQNQLPIPSGRYRKIFLNLTSNFTSTINISRNDAIRVILFSSLTNKFEHVFLPPVPIIKVSVESEQIGTAFYDVLSLDGSDSFEEEGTIIDYQWQVRNGTNGTSILGNPRGQKARMNFNLTGTGKFRVDLNVTDSNGILGSATWDSP
;
A
#
# COMPACT_ATOMS: atom_id res chain seq x y z
N MET A 1 31.39 -88.86 -39.89
CA MET A 1 30.08 -88.26 -40.26
C MET A 1 29.91 -87.00 -39.41
N LYS A 2 30.07 -85.81 -40.00
CA LYS A 2 29.92 -84.51 -39.28
C LYS A 2 28.46 -84.09 -39.40
N LEU A 3 27.73 -84.07 -38.28
CA LEU A 3 26.40 -83.48 -38.21
C LEU A 3 26.55 -81.96 -38.35
N LEU A 4 26.04 -81.39 -39.45
CA LEU A 4 25.86 -79.94 -39.58
C LEU A 4 24.64 -79.57 -38.74
N LYS A 5 24.88 -78.80 -37.66
CA LYS A 5 23.81 -78.26 -36.80
C LYS A 5 23.08 -77.16 -37.58
N ASP A 6 21.76 -77.28 -37.70
CA ASP A 6 20.90 -76.24 -38.26
C ASP A 6 20.75 -75.10 -37.23
N GLU A 7 21.44 -73.98 -37.45
CA GLU A 7 21.41 -72.80 -36.57
C GLU A 7 20.38 -71.74 -37.00
N SER A 8 19.61 -71.99 -38.06
CA SER A 8 18.64 -71.03 -38.61
C SER A 8 17.52 -70.69 -37.61
N GLY A 9 16.98 -71.68 -36.91
CA GLY A 9 15.99 -71.48 -35.84
C GLY A 9 16.54 -70.76 -34.61
N LEU A 10 17.82 -70.96 -34.30
CA LEU A 10 18.49 -70.28 -33.19
C LEU A 10 18.67 -68.78 -33.48
N SER A 11 19.05 -68.44 -34.71
CA SER A 11 19.22 -67.04 -35.15
C SER A 11 17.91 -66.25 -35.09
N VAL A 12 16.78 -66.85 -35.51
CA VAL A 12 15.45 -66.21 -35.43
C VAL A 12 15.02 -65.97 -33.99
N VAL A 13 15.24 -66.94 -33.09
CA VAL A 13 14.92 -66.80 -31.66
C VAL A 13 15.80 -65.75 -30.99
N VAL A 14 17.11 -65.72 -31.29
CA VAL A 14 18.03 -64.71 -30.76
C VAL A 14 17.69 -63.32 -31.30
N GLY A 15 17.38 -63.19 -32.59
CA GLY A 15 16.99 -61.92 -33.20
C GLY A 15 15.67 -61.36 -32.63
N THR A 16 14.67 -62.21 -32.42
CA THR A 16 13.40 -61.80 -31.78
C THR A 16 13.59 -61.42 -30.32
N LEU A 17 14.39 -62.16 -29.55
CA LEU A 17 14.73 -61.80 -28.16
C LEU A 17 15.48 -60.46 -28.09
N LEU A 18 16.45 -60.21 -28.97
CA LEU A 18 17.16 -58.93 -29.05
C LEU A 18 16.21 -57.78 -29.40
N LEU A 19 15.29 -57.99 -30.34
CA LEU A 19 14.30 -56.98 -30.72
C LEU A 19 13.38 -56.63 -29.54
N ILE A 20 12.88 -57.63 -28.82
CA ILE A 20 12.07 -57.41 -27.61
C ILE A 20 12.86 -56.61 -26.58
N LEU A 21 14.12 -56.96 -26.35
CA LEU A 21 14.95 -56.29 -25.35
C LEU A 21 15.20 -54.82 -25.71
N ILE A 22 15.47 -54.53 -26.98
CA ILE A 22 15.61 -53.16 -27.49
C ILE A 22 14.30 -52.39 -27.31
N VAL A 23 13.17 -52.96 -27.72
CA VAL A 23 11.86 -52.31 -27.61
C VAL A 23 11.52 -52.03 -26.14
N VAL A 24 11.73 -52.98 -25.23
CA VAL A 24 11.49 -52.79 -23.80
C VAL A 24 12.38 -51.70 -23.22
N ALA A 25 13.67 -51.68 -23.57
CA ALA A 25 14.60 -50.64 -23.14
C ALA A 25 14.18 -49.26 -23.69
N SER A 26 13.81 -49.16 -24.97
CA SER A 26 13.35 -47.92 -25.60
C SER A 26 12.04 -47.40 -24.99
N VAL A 27 11.05 -48.27 -24.76
CA VAL A 27 9.77 -47.90 -24.14
C VAL A 27 9.98 -47.43 -22.71
N SER A 28 10.86 -48.09 -21.95
CA SER A 28 11.18 -47.68 -20.59
C SER A 28 11.83 -46.30 -20.55
N ALA A 29 12.80 -46.03 -21.43
CA ALA A 29 13.45 -44.73 -21.54
C ALA A 29 12.47 -43.61 -21.95
N LEU A 30 11.58 -43.88 -22.91
CA LEU A 30 10.54 -42.93 -23.32
C LEU A 30 9.55 -42.65 -22.17
N SER A 31 9.16 -43.67 -21.40
CA SER A 31 8.25 -43.51 -20.28
C SER A 31 8.83 -42.59 -19.20
N VAL A 32 10.11 -42.76 -18.86
CA VAL A 32 10.82 -41.88 -17.92
C VAL A 32 10.87 -40.44 -18.46
N MET A 33 11.23 -40.27 -19.73
CA MET A 33 11.29 -38.95 -20.37
C MET A 33 9.92 -38.24 -20.38
N VAL A 34 8.85 -38.96 -20.71
CA VAL A 34 7.48 -38.42 -20.70
C VAL A 34 7.06 -38.05 -19.28
N SER A 35 7.39 -38.88 -18.27
CA SER A 35 7.09 -38.56 -16.87
C SER A 35 7.83 -37.31 -16.38
N GLU A 36 9.10 -37.15 -16.74
CA GLU A 36 9.89 -35.96 -16.41
C GLU A 36 9.34 -34.70 -17.11
N ALA A 37 8.98 -34.83 -18.39
CA ALA A 37 8.37 -33.74 -19.15
C ALA A 37 7.02 -33.30 -18.54
N GLN A 38 6.16 -34.26 -18.18
CA GLN A 38 4.89 -33.99 -17.50
C GLN A 38 5.10 -33.32 -16.15
N LYS A 39 6.08 -33.78 -15.36
CA LYS A 39 6.43 -33.16 -14.07
C LYS A 39 6.83 -31.69 -14.25
N LYS A 40 7.71 -31.41 -15.21
CA LYS A 40 8.16 -30.05 -15.52
C LYS A 40 7.01 -29.14 -15.97
N ASP A 41 6.13 -29.65 -16.83
CA ASP A 41 4.95 -28.92 -17.29
C ASP A 41 3.98 -28.61 -16.14
N MET A 42 3.78 -29.57 -15.22
CA MET A 42 2.97 -29.35 -14.02
C MET A 42 3.59 -28.31 -13.08
N GLU A 43 4.90 -28.37 -12.83
CA GLU A 43 5.61 -27.39 -12.02
C GLU A 43 5.48 -25.98 -12.61
N GLN A 44 5.70 -25.83 -13.91
CA GLN A 44 5.55 -24.54 -14.58
C GLN A 44 4.12 -24.02 -14.53
N ARG A 45 3.11 -24.87 -14.73
CA ARG A 45 1.69 -24.50 -14.59
C ARG A 45 1.36 -24.07 -13.16
N SER A 46 1.86 -24.81 -12.17
CA SER A 46 1.66 -24.49 -10.76
C SER A 46 2.29 -23.15 -10.38
N LEU A 47 3.52 -22.88 -10.84
CA LEU A 47 4.19 -21.59 -10.60
C LEU A 47 3.44 -20.44 -11.26
N ARG A 48 3.01 -20.62 -12.50
CA ARG A 48 2.23 -19.61 -13.22
C ARG A 48 0.89 -19.34 -12.52
N ALA A 49 0.18 -20.38 -12.10
CA ALA A 49 -1.05 -20.23 -11.34
C ALA A 49 -0.82 -19.51 -10.01
N ALA A 50 0.27 -19.83 -9.29
CA ALA A 50 0.62 -19.14 -8.04
C ALA A 50 0.85 -17.63 -8.28
N VAL A 51 1.60 -17.26 -9.31
CA VAL A 51 1.82 -15.86 -9.70
C VAL A 51 0.50 -15.17 -10.04
N GLU A 52 -0.33 -15.78 -10.90
CA GLU A 52 -1.60 -15.20 -11.36
C GLU A 52 -2.66 -15.09 -10.26
N SER A 53 -2.61 -15.98 -9.26
CA SER A 53 -3.56 -16.01 -8.15
C SER A 53 -3.16 -15.14 -6.95
N GLU A 54 -1.93 -14.63 -6.91
CA GLU A 54 -1.43 -13.90 -5.75
C GLU A 54 -2.15 -12.54 -5.56
N ASN A 55 -2.68 -12.32 -4.37
CA ASN A 55 -3.54 -11.22 -3.97
C ASN A 55 -3.16 -10.73 -2.57
N LEU A 56 -2.18 -9.84 -2.53
CA LEU A 56 -1.86 -9.04 -1.36
C LEU A 56 -2.54 -7.68 -1.47
N LYS A 57 -3.03 -7.14 -0.36
CA LYS A 57 -3.58 -5.78 -0.31
C LYS A 57 -2.94 -4.96 0.80
N ILE A 58 -2.56 -3.74 0.45
CA ILE A 58 -2.24 -2.69 1.42
C ILE A 58 -3.58 -2.09 1.83
N ILE A 59 -3.94 -2.18 3.11
CA ILE A 59 -5.29 -1.79 3.57
C ILE A 59 -5.34 -0.42 4.22
N SER A 60 -4.26 -0.01 4.88
CA SER A 60 -4.15 1.28 5.53
C SER A 60 -2.71 1.57 5.90
N LEU A 61 -2.45 2.83 6.22
CA LEU A 61 -1.21 3.24 6.83
C LEU A 61 -1.47 4.07 8.08
N ALA A 62 -0.48 4.16 8.95
CA ALA A 62 -0.47 5.10 10.06
C ALA A 62 0.85 5.86 10.05
N LEU A 63 0.77 7.19 10.04
CA LEU A 63 1.91 8.09 9.94
C LEU A 63 2.18 8.76 11.28
N ASN A 64 3.45 9.07 11.53
CA ASN A 64 3.85 9.84 12.68
C ASN A 64 4.94 10.85 12.31
N ASP A 65 4.70 12.09 12.71
CA ASP A 65 5.64 13.22 12.70
C ASP A 65 6.05 13.44 14.16
N SER A 66 7.13 12.79 14.58
CA SER A 66 7.64 12.86 15.95
C SER A 66 8.32 14.18 16.26
N ASP A 67 8.85 14.85 15.24
CA ASP A 67 9.75 15.98 15.40
C ASP A 67 9.03 17.32 15.19
N GLY A 68 7.82 17.28 14.64
CA GLY A 68 6.94 18.43 14.40
C GLY A 68 7.43 19.32 13.25
N ASP A 69 8.28 18.81 12.37
CA ASP A 69 8.91 19.56 11.29
C ASP A 69 8.06 19.61 10.01
N GLY A 70 6.90 18.94 10.01
CA GLY A 70 5.98 18.88 8.89
C GLY A 70 6.28 17.76 7.89
N TYR A 71 7.21 16.86 8.21
CA TYR A 71 7.50 15.66 7.45
C TYR A 71 7.23 14.40 8.28
N TRP A 72 6.81 13.34 7.61
CA TRP A 72 6.61 12.06 8.27
C TRP A 72 7.97 11.41 8.61
N ASN A 73 8.14 10.94 9.85
CA ASN A 73 9.36 10.24 10.27
C ASN A 73 9.16 8.72 10.24
N THR A 74 7.98 8.24 10.63
CA THR A 74 7.66 6.80 10.63
C THR A 74 6.31 6.51 10.00
N MET A 75 6.21 5.30 9.48
CA MET A 75 5.03 4.79 8.79
C MET A 75 4.81 3.33 9.18
N ILE A 76 3.56 2.99 9.48
CA ILE A 76 3.13 1.61 9.72
C ILE A 76 2.15 1.22 8.63
N LEU A 77 2.54 0.27 7.78
CA LEU A 77 1.68 -0.30 6.75
C LEU A 77 0.92 -1.50 7.32
N ASN A 78 -0.37 -1.59 7.06
CA ASN A 78 -1.13 -2.80 7.29
C ASN A 78 -1.32 -3.51 5.94
N VAL A 79 -0.85 -4.76 5.86
CA VAL A 79 -0.91 -5.57 4.63
C VAL A 79 -1.62 -6.88 4.93
N VAL A 80 -2.62 -7.22 4.13
CA VAL A 80 -3.37 -8.48 4.24
C VAL A 80 -3.04 -9.43 3.09
N ASN A 81 -2.92 -10.71 3.42
CA ASN A 81 -2.82 -11.77 2.43
C ASN A 81 -4.20 -12.42 2.22
N LEU A 82 -4.75 -12.27 1.02
CA LEU A 82 -6.04 -12.83 0.60
C LEU A 82 -5.88 -14.14 -0.19
N ASN A 83 -4.66 -14.67 -0.28
CA ASN A 83 -4.37 -15.96 -0.89
C ASN A 83 -4.74 -17.12 0.02
N THR A 84 -4.82 -18.31 -0.56
CA THR A 84 -4.91 -19.57 0.17
C THR A 84 -3.59 -19.96 0.84
N ASP A 85 -2.47 -19.52 0.25
CA ASP A 85 -1.12 -19.83 0.70
C ASP A 85 -0.37 -18.61 1.26
N GLU A 86 0.72 -18.85 1.97
CA GLU A 86 1.60 -17.78 2.47
C GLU A 86 2.27 -17.03 1.30
N SER A 87 2.22 -15.70 1.36
CA SER A 87 3.01 -14.82 0.49
C SER A 87 4.20 -14.26 1.23
N ARG A 88 5.28 -13.96 0.51
CA ARG A 88 6.48 -13.34 1.08
C ARG A 88 6.74 -12.00 0.42
N ILE A 89 6.89 -10.96 1.24
CA ILE A 89 7.36 -9.64 0.80
C ILE A 89 8.88 -9.67 0.73
N VAL A 90 9.43 -9.21 -0.39
CA VAL A 90 10.89 -9.13 -0.61
C VAL A 90 11.38 -7.69 -0.70
N GLY A 91 10.49 -6.74 -0.95
CA GLY A 91 10.83 -5.33 -1.04
C GLY A 91 9.61 -4.44 -0.91
N ILE A 92 9.86 -3.21 -0.48
CA ILE A 92 8.84 -2.17 -0.34
C ILE A 92 9.39 -0.90 -0.98
N ASN A 93 8.58 -0.25 -1.80
CA ASN A 93 8.90 1.05 -2.37
C ASN A 93 7.87 2.08 -1.91
N ILE A 94 8.37 3.24 -1.47
CA ILE A 94 7.58 4.39 -1.01
C ILE A 94 8.01 5.58 -1.86
N ASN A 95 7.07 6.21 -2.57
CA ASN A 95 7.32 7.39 -3.41
C ASN A 95 8.60 7.27 -4.26
N ASP A 96 8.73 6.15 -4.99
CA ASP A 96 9.84 5.83 -5.90
C ASP A 96 11.20 5.62 -5.22
N ARG A 97 11.19 5.28 -3.92
CA ARG A 97 12.38 4.89 -3.16
C ARG A 97 12.19 3.51 -2.54
N ASN A 98 13.14 2.62 -2.77
CA ASN A 98 13.12 1.28 -2.18
C ASN A 98 13.66 1.34 -0.75
N ALA A 99 12.94 0.72 0.18
CA ALA A 99 13.43 0.47 1.52
C ALA A 99 14.58 -0.54 1.45
N ALA A 100 15.70 -0.24 2.10
CA ALA A 100 16.83 -1.15 2.28
C ALA A 100 16.46 -2.31 3.22
N ASN A 101 15.68 -2.01 4.27
CA ASN A 101 15.13 -2.98 5.21
C ASN A 101 13.81 -2.45 5.82
N TYR A 102 13.07 -3.30 6.52
CA TYR A 102 11.83 -2.98 7.21
C TYR A 102 11.58 -3.98 8.34
N THR A 103 10.68 -3.72 9.28
CA THR A 103 10.45 -4.62 10.42
C THR A 103 8.98 -4.91 10.65
N ASP A 104 8.65 -6.06 11.24
CA ASP A 104 7.30 -6.34 11.76
C ASP A 104 7.13 -5.89 13.22
N GLY A 105 8.11 -5.15 13.75
CA GLY A 105 8.21 -4.72 15.14
C GLY A 105 9.03 -5.69 16.01
N VAL A 106 9.39 -6.86 15.48
CA VAL A 106 10.18 -7.88 16.19
C VAL A 106 11.44 -8.24 15.41
N LYS A 107 11.30 -8.51 14.11
CA LYS A 107 12.40 -8.94 13.23
C LYS A 107 12.56 -7.97 12.08
N GLU A 108 13.81 -7.71 11.70
CA GLU A 108 14.15 -6.98 10.49
C GLU A 108 14.12 -7.89 9.26
N TYR A 109 13.55 -7.39 8.16
CA TYR A 109 13.37 -8.05 6.87
C TYR A 109 13.96 -7.21 5.75
N ASN A 110 14.37 -7.88 4.68
CA ASN A 110 14.94 -7.30 3.46
C ASN A 110 14.84 -8.33 2.32
N PHE A 111 15.57 -8.12 1.23
CA PHE A 111 15.57 -9.04 0.09
C PHE A 111 16.02 -10.47 0.46
N GLN A 112 16.99 -10.60 1.37
CA GLN A 112 17.51 -11.90 1.82
C GLN A 112 16.63 -12.54 2.89
N ASN A 113 16.19 -11.77 3.90
CA ASN A 113 15.26 -12.22 4.93
C ASN A 113 13.86 -11.68 4.63
N GLN A 114 13.09 -12.45 3.87
CA GLN A 114 11.78 -12.04 3.36
C GLN A 114 10.70 -12.12 4.44
N LEU A 115 9.73 -11.20 4.43
CA LEU A 115 8.64 -11.17 5.40
C LEU A 115 7.51 -12.12 4.98
N PRO A 116 7.23 -13.21 5.73
CA PRO A 116 6.07 -14.04 5.49
C PRO A 116 4.79 -13.37 5.98
N ILE A 117 3.77 -13.34 5.13
CA ILE A 117 2.40 -12.96 5.47
C ILE A 117 1.53 -14.21 5.32
N PRO A 118 1.15 -14.88 6.43
CA PRO A 118 0.33 -16.09 6.38
C PRO A 118 -1.02 -15.84 5.68
N SER A 119 -1.58 -16.86 5.05
CA SER A 119 -2.88 -16.76 4.37
C SER A 119 -4.01 -16.34 5.32
N GLY A 120 -4.89 -15.48 4.82
CA GLY A 120 -6.01 -14.94 5.59
C GLY A 120 -5.61 -14.09 6.80
N ARG A 121 -4.34 -13.69 6.93
CA ARG A 121 -3.83 -12.84 8.00
C ARG A 121 -3.34 -11.52 7.45
N TYR A 122 -3.35 -10.52 8.33
CA TYR A 122 -2.65 -9.26 8.08
C TYR A 122 -1.37 -9.18 8.91
N ARG A 123 -0.41 -8.39 8.42
CA ARG A 123 0.83 -8.03 9.11
C ARG A 123 0.97 -6.51 9.13
N LYS A 124 1.55 -6.02 10.21
CA LYS A 124 2.03 -4.64 10.33
C LYS A 124 3.47 -4.60 9.86
N ILE A 125 3.81 -3.62 9.04
CA ILE A 125 5.17 -3.36 8.58
C ILE A 125 5.54 -1.96 9.00
N PHE A 126 6.58 -1.85 9.80
CA PHE A 126 7.10 -0.60 10.33
C PHE A 126 8.27 -0.15 9.46
N LEU A 127 8.20 1.12 9.07
CA LEU A 127 9.19 1.83 8.27
C LEU A 127 9.58 3.12 8.98
N ASN A 128 10.88 3.37 9.06
CA ASN A 128 11.46 4.64 9.42
C ASN A 128 11.96 5.33 8.15
N LEU A 129 11.33 6.44 7.79
CA LEU A 129 11.59 7.19 6.56
C LEU A 129 12.97 7.87 6.55
N THR A 130 13.65 7.90 7.69
CA THR A 130 15.00 8.45 7.85
C THR A 130 16.12 7.40 7.81
N SER A 131 15.85 6.15 8.22
CA SER A 131 16.90 5.14 8.40
C SER A 131 16.72 3.86 7.60
N ASN A 132 15.50 3.54 7.15
CA ASN A 132 15.25 2.34 6.34
C ASN A 132 15.54 2.53 4.85
N PHE A 133 16.03 3.70 4.44
CA PHE A 133 16.33 4.05 3.05
C PHE A 133 17.79 4.47 2.92
N THR A 134 18.34 4.42 1.71
CA THR A 134 19.72 4.84 1.43
C THR A 134 19.96 6.32 1.71
N SER A 135 18.90 7.11 1.72
CA SER A 135 18.86 8.53 2.08
C SER A 135 17.50 8.82 2.70
N THR A 136 17.44 9.80 3.61
CA THR A 136 16.18 10.28 4.18
C THR A 136 15.16 10.61 3.09
N ILE A 137 13.92 10.21 3.31
CA ILE A 137 12.78 10.60 2.49
C ILE A 137 11.97 11.63 3.24
N ASN A 138 11.83 12.81 2.65
CA ASN A 138 10.98 13.88 3.18
C ASN A 138 9.64 13.84 2.47
N ILE A 139 8.62 13.30 3.14
CA ILE A 139 7.23 13.29 2.65
C ILE A 139 6.46 14.28 3.52
N SER A 140 5.94 15.36 2.92
CA SER A 140 5.17 16.35 3.67
C SER A 140 3.83 15.79 4.12
N ARG A 141 3.24 16.39 5.16
CA ARG A 141 1.94 15.94 5.70
C ARG A 141 0.78 15.95 4.70
N ASN A 142 0.91 16.72 3.62
CA ASN A 142 -0.10 16.88 2.58
C ASN A 142 0.25 16.17 1.27
N ASP A 143 1.34 15.40 1.22
CA ASP A 143 1.73 14.71 0.01
C ASP A 143 1.00 13.37 -0.12
N ALA A 144 0.70 12.99 -1.37
CA ALA A 144 0.25 11.64 -1.66
C ALA A 144 1.35 10.62 -1.35
N ILE A 145 0.95 9.45 -0.85
CA ILE A 145 1.86 8.37 -0.51
C ILE A 145 1.57 7.15 -1.38
N ARG A 146 2.48 6.89 -2.30
CA ARG A 146 2.47 5.72 -3.15
C ARG A 146 3.29 4.61 -2.49
N VAL A 147 2.66 3.46 -2.29
CA VAL A 147 3.24 2.26 -1.70
C VAL A 147 3.21 1.14 -2.73
N ILE A 148 4.35 0.48 -2.92
CA ILE A 148 4.45 -0.73 -3.72
C ILE A 148 5.08 -1.84 -2.88
N LEU A 149 4.45 -3.01 -2.88
CA LEU A 149 5.02 -4.24 -2.36
C LEU A 149 5.50 -5.13 -3.51
N PHE A 150 6.68 -5.71 -3.34
CA PHE A 150 7.20 -6.75 -4.23
C PHE A 150 7.14 -8.11 -3.52
N SER A 151 6.56 -9.11 -4.16
CA SER A 151 6.52 -10.48 -3.63
C SER A 151 7.70 -11.33 -4.11
N SER A 152 7.93 -12.45 -3.45
CA SER A 152 8.89 -13.48 -3.89
C SER A 152 8.52 -14.10 -5.24
N LEU A 153 7.26 -13.97 -5.65
CA LEU A 153 6.76 -14.39 -6.96
C LEU A 153 6.90 -13.29 -8.02
N THR A 154 7.62 -12.22 -7.73
CA THR A 154 7.86 -11.07 -8.62
C THR A 154 6.62 -10.24 -8.96
N ASN A 155 5.50 -10.49 -8.28
CA ASN A 155 4.32 -9.65 -8.40
C ASN A 155 4.52 -8.31 -7.70
N LYS A 156 3.75 -7.34 -8.18
CA LYS A 156 3.73 -5.97 -7.70
C LYS A 156 2.33 -5.63 -7.19
N PHE A 157 2.22 -5.19 -5.95
CA PHE A 157 0.98 -4.72 -5.36
C PHE A 157 1.12 -3.25 -5.00
N GLU A 158 0.31 -2.41 -5.64
CA GLU A 158 0.42 -0.95 -5.55
C GLU A 158 -0.83 -0.35 -4.95
N HIS A 159 -0.64 0.66 -4.10
CA HIS A 159 -1.70 1.49 -3.55
C HIS A 159 -1.21 2.93 -3.44
N VAL A 160 -2.09 3.90 -3.69
CA VAL A 160 -1.78 5.33 -3.55
C VAL A 160 -2.76 5.92 -2.55
N PHE A 161 -2.25 6.45 -1.45
CA PHE A 161 -3.05 7.18 -0.47
C PHE A 161 -3.02 8.65 -0.85
N LEU A 162 -4.19 9.21 -1.14
CA LEU A 162 -4.35 10.60 -1.51
C LEU A 162 -4.66 11.44 -0.26
N PRO A 163 -4.29 12.72 -0.25
CA PRO A 163 -4.75 13.66 0.77
C PRO A 163 -6.26 13.91 0.64
N PRO A 164 -6.95 14.14 1.77
CA PRO A 164 -8.35 14.55 1.73
C PRO A 164 -8.50 15.92 1.07
N VAL A 165 -9.65 16.16 0.44
CA VAL A 165 -9.98 17.43 -0.22
C VAL A 165 -10.82 18.29 0.72
N PRO A 166 -10.27 19.37 1.30
CA PRO A 166 -11.03 20.23 2.20
C PRO A 166 -11.89 21.20 1.39
N ILE A 167 -13.15 21.35 1.81
CA ILE A 167 -14.10 22.29 1.19
C ILE A 167 -14.59 23.25 2.27
N ILE A 168 -14.34 24.55 2.06
CA ILE A 168 -14.66 25.61 3.00
C ILE A 168 -15.95 26.32 2.57
N LYS A 169 -16.92 26.41 3.48
CA LYS A 169 -18.04 27.34 3.41
C LYS A 169 -17.95 28.33 4.56
N VAL A 170 -18.04 29.61 4.23
CA VAL A 170 -18.00 30.72 5.19
C VAL A 170 -19.28 31.53 5.08
N SER A 171 -19.89 31.83 6.21
CA SER A 171 -21.01 32.76 6.31
C SER A 171 -20.85 33.65 7.54
N VAL A 172 -21.38 34.87 7.47
CA VAL A 172 -21.46 35.76 8.62
C VAL A 172 -22.91 36.06 8.90
N GLU A 173 -23.32 35.78 10.13
CA GLU A 173 -24.67 35.91 10.63
C GLU A 173 -24.70 36.95 11.74
N SER A 174 -25.75 37.75 11.85
CA SER A 174 -25.95 38.63 13.00
C SER A 174 -26.91 37.96 13.99
N GLU A 175 -26.44 37.72 15.21
CA GLU A 175 -27.24 37.15 16.29
C GLU A 175 -27.63 38.22 17.31
N GLN A 176 -28.88 38.18 17.78
CA GLN A 176 -29.35 39.06 18.85
C GLN A 176 -29.26 38.34 20.20
N ILE A 177 -28.50 38.90 21.14
CA ILE A 177 -28.43 38.42 22.53
C ILE A 177 -28.90 39.54 23.44
N GLY A 178 -30.12 39.42 23.96
CA GLY A 178 -30.78 40.48 24.72
C GLY A 178 -31.11 41.68 23.82
N THR A 179 -30.52 42.84 24.12
CA THR A 179 -30.69 44.09 23.34
C THR A 179 -29.52 44.39 22.40
N ALA A 180 -28.46 43.56 22.41
CA ALA A 180 -27.27 43.74 21.58
C ALA A 180 -27.25 42.77 20.40
N PHE A 181 -26.64 43.22 19.29
CA PHE A 181 -26.36 42.40 18.11
C PHE A 181 -24.87 42.07 18.05
N TYR A 182 -24.57 40.82 17.69
CA TYR A 182 -23.22 40.31 17.52
C TYR A 182 -23.08 39.67 16.15
N ASP A 183 -22.01 40.00 15.45
CA ASP A 183 -21.64 39.28 14.24
C ASP A 183 -20.95 37.96 14.62
N VAL A 184 -21.40 36.88 13.98
CA VAL A 184 -20.95 35.52 14.22
C VAL A 184 -20.47 34.96 12.89
N LEU A 185 -19.20 34.57 12.85
CA LEU A 185 -18.61 33.86 11.73
C LEU A 185 -18.93 32.37 11.88
N SER A 186 -19.66 31.82 10.91
CA SER A 186 -19.93 30.40 10.80
C SER A 186 -19.05 29.78 9.72
N LEU A 187 -18.30 28.75 10.14
CA LEU A 187 -17.43 27.95 9.31
C LEU A 187 -18.01 26.55 9.19
N ASP A 188 -18.13 26.08 7.95
CA ASP A 188 -18.65 24.76 7.66
C ASP A 188 -17.73 24.03 6.67
N GLY A 189 -17.17 22.93 7.13
CA GLY A 189 -16.28 22.05 6.37
C GLY A 189 -16.94 20.73 6.01
N SER A 190 -18.25 20.58 6.21
CA SER A 190 -18.96 19.29 6.09
C SER A 190 -18.99 18.71 4.68
N ASP A 191 -18.72 19.51 3.66
CA ASP A 191 -18.57 19.06 2.29
C ASP A 191 -17.16 18.50 1.98
N SER A 192 -16.20 18.59 2.91
CA SER A 192 -14.86 18.03 2.72
C SER A 192 -14.93 16.53 2.48
N PHE A 193 -14.08 16.03 1.60
CA PHE A 193 -14.21 14.68 1.03
C PHE A 193 -12.89 13.90 1.09
N GLU A 194 -13.01 12.59 1.32
CA GLU A 194 -11.93 11.61 1.26
C GLU A 194 -12.46 10.38 0.51
N GLU A 195 -11.69 9.83 -0.43
CA GLU A 195 -12.15 8.77 -1.35
C GLU A 195 -12.13 7.39 -0.69
N GLU A 196 -11.04 7.06 0.00
CA GLU A 196 -10.76 5.69 0.46
C GLU A 196 -10.76 5.55 2.00
N GLY A 197 -11.12 6.62 2.70
CA GLY A 197 -11.03 6.72 4.16
C GLY A 197 -12.13 7.57 4.79
N THR A 198 -11.85 8.09 5.97
CA THR A 198 -12.76 9.01 6.67
C THR A 198 -11.97 10.15 7.27
N ILE A 199 -12.48 11.37 7.15
CA ILE A 199 -11.91 12.53 7.81
C ILE A 199 -12.21 12.45 9.31
N ILE A 200 -11.16 12.43 10.13
CA ILE A 200 -11.26 12.27 11.59
C ILE A 200 -11.03 13.57 12.36
N ASP A 201 -10.42 14.58 11.72
CA ASP A 201 -10.11 15.86 12.37
C ASP A 201 -10.27 17.03 11.42
N TYR A 202 -10.75 18.15 11.97
CA TYR A 202 -10.94 19.42 11.27
C TYR A 202 -10.35 20.51 12.15
N GLN A 203 -9.39 21.26 11.62
CA GLN A 203 -8.72 22.37 12.30
C GLN A 203 -8.85 23.62 11.45
N TRP A 204 -9.50 24.64 12.01
CA TRP A 204 -9.66 25.91 11.35
C TRP A 204 -8.66 26.93 11.88
N GLN A 205 -8.31 27.89 11.03
CA GLN A 205 -7.56 29.07 11.43
C GLN A 205 -8.12 30.29 10.73
N VAL A 206 -8.39 31.35 11.49
CA VAL A 206 -8.88 32.62 10.94
C VAL A 206 -7.80 33.68 11.14
N ARG A 207 -7.29 34.23 10.03
CA ARG A 207 -6.19 35.20 10.00
C ARG A 207 -6.61 36.50 9.36
N ASN A 208 -5.98 37.60 9.76
CA ASN A 208 -6.17 38.87 9.10
C ASN A 208 -5.57 38.80 7.70
N GLY A 209 -6.33 39.20 6.69
CA GLY A 209 -5.96 39.07 5.29
C GLY A 209 -4.84 40.02 4.86
N THR A 210 -4.51 41.02 5.68
CA THR A 210 -3.47 42.03 5.37
C THR A 210 -2.11 41.65 5.94
N ASN A 211 -2.04 41.27 7.22
CA ASN A 211 -0.78 41.01 7.93
C ASN A 211 -0.62 39.54 8.37
N GLY A 212 -1.61 38.68 8.10
CA GLY A 212 -1.57 37.25 8.43
C GLY A 212 -1.69 36.93 9.92
N THR A 213 -1.92 37.92 10.80
CA THR A 213 -2.02 37.67 12.24
C THR A 213 -3.28 36.85 12.54
N SER A 214 -3.16 35.85 13.41
CA SER A 214 -4.32 35.07 13.87
C SER A 214 -5.33 36.01 14.55
N ILE A 215 -6.57 36.01 14.07
CA ILE A 215 -7.64 36.84 14.63
C ILE A 215 -8.33 36.11 15.79
N LEU A 216 -8.53 34.79 15.66
CA LEU A 216 -9.23 33.96 16.63
C LEU A 216 -8.47 32.65 16.88
N GLY A 217 -8.76 32.00 18.02
CA GLY A 217 -8.16 30.73 18.41
C GLY A 217 -8.66 29.60 17.52
N ASN A 218 -7.76 28.70 17.10
CA ASN A 218 -7.98 27.64 16.11
C ASN A 218 -9.11 26.68 16.53
N PRO A 219 -10.38 26.88 16.10
CA PRO A 219 -11.44 25.99 16.54
C PRO A 219 -11.31 24.64 15.83
N ARG A 220 -11.81 23.60 16.48
CA ARG A 220 -11.82 22.23 15.98
C ARG A 220 -13.23 21.76 15.72
N GLY A 221 -13.37 20.83 14.79
CA GLY A 221 -14.63 20.19 14.43
C GLY A 221 -15.12 20.57 13.03
N GLN A 222 -16.01 19.74 12.50
CA GLN A 222 -16.51 19.86 11.12
C GLN A 222 -17.23 21.19 10.87
N LYS A 223 -17.88 21.73 11.90
CA LYS A 223 -18.49 23.05 11.90
C LYS A 223 -18.00 23.83 13.10
N ALA A 224 -17.75 25.12 12.91
CA ALA A 224 -17.35 26.02 13.98
C ALA A 224 -18.15 27.33 13.88
N ARG A 225 -18.44 27.93 15.03
CA ARG A 225 -19.06 29.25 15.14
C ARG A 225 -18.25 30.08 16.11
N MET A 226 -18.01 31.34 15.77
CA MET A 226 -17.22 32.24 16.59
C MET A 226 -17.70 33.68 16.49
N ASN A 227 -17.64 34.40 17.61
CA ASN A 227 -17.89 35.84 17.62
C ASN A 227 -16.84 36.53 16.75
N PHE A 228 -17.28 37.37 15.83
CA PHE A 228 -16.40 37.94 14.82
C PHE A 228 -16.72 39.41 14.60
N ASN A 229 -15.83 40.32 15.01
CA ASN A 229 -16.04 41.74 14.78
C ASN A 229 -15.66 42.11 13.34
N LEU A 230 -16.63 42.08 12.43
CA LEU A 230 -16.43 42.44 11.03
C LEU A 230 -15.90 43.88 10.87
N THR A 231 -16.48 44.83 11.60
CA THR A 231 -16.18 46.26 11.46
C THR A 231 -14.73 46.63 11.80
N GLY A 232 -14.10 45.87 12.70
CA GLY A 232 -12.70 46.09 13.09
C GLY A 232 -11.66 45.27 12.33
N THR A 233 -12.07 44.20 11.64
CA THR A 233 -11.14 43.18 11.11
C THR A 233 -10.69 43.47 9.67
N GLY A 234 -11.51 44.16 8.86
CA GLY A 234 -11.23 44.34 7.43
C GLY A 234 -11.23 42.99 6.69
N LYS A 235 -10.37 42.85 5.67
CA LYS A 235 -10.21 41.57 4.95
C LYS A 235 -9.65 40.50 5.87
N PHE A 236 -10.18 39.28 5.77
CA PHE A 236 -9.74 38.12 6.54
C PHE A 236 -9.63 36.88 5.67
N ARG A 237 -8.87 35.90 6.17
CA ARG A 237 -8.61 34.61 5.55
C ARG A 237 -9.02 33.50 6.51
N VAL A 238 -9.61 32.45 5.96
CA VAL A 238 -9.95 31.22 6.67
C VAL A 238 -9.16 30.08 6.05
N ASP A 239 -8.41 29.36 6.87
CA ASP A 239 -7.72 28.14 6.47
C ASP A 239 -8.39 26.95 7.15
N LEU A 240 -8.55 25.88 6.40
CA LEU A 240 -9.06 24.60 6.88
C LEU A 240 -8.02 23.52 6.61
N ASN A 241 -7.60 22.87 7.69
CA ASN A 241 -6.82 21.65 7.65
C ASN A 241 -7.70 20.48 8.07
N VAL A 242 -7.82 19.46 7.23
CA VAL A 242 -8.55 18.22 7.55
C VAL A 242 -7.59 17.04 7.55
N THR A 243 -7.73 16.14 8.52
CA THR A 243 -6.88 14.94 8.63
C THR A 243 -7.72 13.69 8.39
N ASP A 244 -7.25 12.81 7.52
CA ASP A 244 -7.88 11.52 7.26
C ASP A 244 -7.54 10.46 8.33
N SER A 245 -8.17 9.29 8.23
CA SER A 245 -7.95 8.17 9.13
C SER A 245 -6.54 7.54 9.05
N ASN A 246 -5.78 7.83 7.99
CA ASN A 246 -4.39 7.39 7.81
C ASN A 246 -3.39 8.42 8.36
N GLY A 247 -3.85 9.64 8.68
CA GLY A 247 -3.06 10.75 9.22
C GLY A 247 -2.66 11.80 8.18
N ILE A 248 -3.02 11.63 6.90
CA ILE A 248 -2.69 12.55 5.80
C ILE A 248 -3.54 13.83 5.94
N LEU A 249 -2.90 14.96 5.69
CA LEU A 249 -3.48 16.29 5.86
C LEU A 249 -3.88 16.90 4.52
N GLY A 250 -5.12 17.38 4.41
CA GLY A 250 -5.58 18.25 3.34
C GLY A 250 -5.66 19.69 3.84
N SER A 251 -5.28 20.66 3.00
CA SER A 251 -5.35 22.08 3.34
C SER A 251 -6.08 22.89 2.27
N ALA A 252 -6.97 23.78 2.71
CA ALA A 252 -7.65 24.74 1.85
C ALA A 252 -7.62 26.13 2.50
N THR A 253 -7.68 27.16 1.65
CA THR A 253 -7.72 28.55 2.08
C THR A 253 -8.87 29.26 1.37
N TRP A 254 -9.60 30.07 2.10
CA TRP A 254 -10.65 30.95 1.62
C TRP A 254 -10.33 32.39 2.04
N ASP A 255 -10.39 33.33 1.10
CA ASP A 255 -10.19 34.76 1.38
C ASP A 255 -11.53 35.49 1.30
N SER A 256 -11.75 36.41 2.24
CA SER A 256 -12.94 37.27 2.22
C SER A 256 -12.97 38.15 0.97
N PRO A 257 -14.15 38.37 0.36
CA PRO A 257 -14.30 39.23 -0.81
C PRO A 257 -13.80 40.68 -0.57
#